data_AF-A0A423GPS4-F1
#
_entry.id   AF-A0A423GPS4-F1
#
_cell.length_a   1.000
_cell.length_b   1.000
_cell.length_c   1.000
_cell.angle_alpha   90.00
_cell.angle_beta   90.00
_cell.angle_gamma   90.00
#
_symmetry.space_group_name_H-M   'P 1'
#
loop_
_entity.id
_entity.type
_entity.pdbx_description
1 polymer ?
#
loop_
_entity_poly.entity_id
_entity_poly.type
_entity_poly.pdbx_seq_one_letter_code
_entity_poly.pdbx_strand_id
1 'polypeptide(L)'
;MTINFVPSKSDRTHLTINCYTIASYNFNKDNPTFYVTFNFSTNILWTAVLTPISPTATLPRTVYLGPVTIYAGARVDLQNLGNSFNILFSGTIGDVNGNTAFYSSNIGSFQQGAFEEVAYNQAEPA
;
A
#
# COMPACT_ATOMS: atom_id res chain seq x y z
N MET A 1 24.44 -19.67 -0.46
CA MET A 1 23.72 -18.40 -0.56
C MET A 1 22.32 -18.64 -0.04
N THR A 2 21.99 -18.14 1.15
CA THR A 2 20.67 -18.32 1.76
C THR A 2 19.78 -17.19 1.29
N ILE A 3 18.65 -17.52 0.66
CA ILE A 3 17.63 -16.54 0.27
C ILE A 3 16.66 -16.43 1.44
N ASN A 4 16.73 -15.35 2.21
CA ASN A 4 15.74 -15.06 3.24
C ASN A 4 14.46 -14.62 2.54
N PHE A 5 13.40 -15.43 2.62
CA PHE A 5 12.08 -15.02 2.17
C PHE A 5 11.52 -14.02 3.17
N VAL A 6 11.33 -12.79 2.73
CA VAL A 6 10.70 -11.77 3.57
C VAL A 6 9.19 -11.97 3.51
N PRO A 7 8.51 -12.17 4.66
CA PRO A 7 7.09 -12.38 4.65
C PRO A 7 6.35 -11.14 4.10
N SER A 8 5.38 -11.38 3.21
CA SER A 8 4.62 -10.31 2.57
C SER A 8 3.14 -10.64 2.45
N LYS A 9 2.31 -9.60 2.46
CA LYS A 9 0.87 -9.67 2.18
C LYS A 9 0.48 -8.54 1.23
N SER A 10 -0.57 -8.75 0.46
CA SER A 10 -1.15 -7.73 -0.39
C SER A 10 -2.67 -7.71 -0.29
N ASP A 11 -3.21 -6.49 -0.25
CA ASP A 11 -4.64 -6.20 -0.27
C ASP A 11 -4.97 -5.41 -1.54
N ARG A 12 -6.12 -5.72 -2.15
CA ARG A 12 -6.63 -5.01 -3.31
C ARG A 12 -7.93 -4.30 -2.95
N THR A 13 -8.02 -3.01 -3.27
CA THR A 13 -9.20 -2.18 -2.98
C THR A 13 -9.65 -1.43 -4.23
N HIS A 14 -10.93 -1.52 -4.60
CA HIS A 14 -11.49 -0.70 -5.68
C HIS A 14 -11.75 0.71 -5.17
N LEU A 15 -11.26 1.72 -5.89
CA LEU A 15 -11.50 3.12 -5.59
C LEU A 15 -12.62 3.67 -6.46
N THR A 16 -12.54 3.44 -7.76
CA THR A 16 -13.61 3.79 -8.70
C THR A 16 -13.92 2.61 -9.61
N ILE A 17 -14.78 2.80 -10.62
CA ILE A 17 -15.11 1.74 -11.59
C ILE A 17 -13.86 1.32 -12.38
N ASN A 18 -12.97 2.28 -12.69
CA ASN A 18 -11.79 2.05 -13.50
C ASN A 18 -10.48 2.05 -12.70
N CYS A 19 -10.49 2.46 -11.43
CA CYS A 19 -9.30 2.55 -10.61
C CYS A 19 -9.35 1.62 -9.40
N TYR A 20 -8.26 0.90 -9.15
CA TYR A 20 -8.08 0.13 -7.92
C TYR A 20 -6.65 0.28 -7.39
N THR A 21 -6.48 0.04 -6.11
CA THR A 21 -5.17 0.00 -5.46
C THR A 21 -4.75 -1.43 -5.15
N ILE A 22 -3.45 -1.65 -5.14
CA ILE A 22 -2.82 -2.79 -4.47
C ILE A 22 -1.92 -2.19 -3.40
N ALA A 23 -2.22 -2.50 -2.14
CA ALA A 23 -1.35 -2.22 -1.02
C ALA A 23 -0.57 -3.51 -0.70
N SER A 24 0.74 -3.44 -0.58
CA SER A 24 1.55 -4.57 -0.12
C SER A 24 2.42 -4.17 1.06
N TYR A 25 2.64 -5.15 1.92
CA TYR A 25 3.44 -5.05 3.12
C TYR A 25 4.63 -5.98 3.00
N ASN A 26 5.82 -5.42 3.17
CA ASN A 26 7.06 -6.17 3.26
C ASN A 26 7.60 -6.08 4.70
N PHE A 27 7.55 -7.18 5.44
CA PHE A 27 7.93 -7.18 6.85
C PHE A 27 9.44 -7.03 7.02
N ASN A 28 9.86 -5.93 7.63
CA ASN A 28 11.20 -5.80 8.20
C ASN A 28 11.01 -5.33 9.65
N LYS A 29 11.62 -6.06 10.60
CA LYS A 29 11.49 -5.81 12.04
C LYS A 29 11.85 -4.36 12.43
N ASP A 30 12.83 -3.77 11.76
CA ASP A 30 13.33 -2.45 12.10
C ASP A 30 12.63 -1.34 11.31
N ASN A 31 12.24 -1.63 10.06
CA ASN A 31 11.62 -0.65 9.19
C ASN A 31 10.76 -1.30 8.10
N PRO A 32 9.51 -1.68 8.40
CA PRO A 32 8.64 -2.28 7.41
C PRO A 32 8.36 -1.30 6.26
N THR A 33 8.31 -1.84 5.04
CA THR A 33 8.02 -1.04 3.84
C THR A 33 6.66 -1.39 3.30
N PHE A 34 5.89 -0.37 2.98
CA PHE A 34 4.58 -0.50 2.37
C PHE A 34 4.64 0.08 0.97
N TYR A 35 4.14 -0.68 0.00
CA TYR A 35 4.00 -0.21 -1.38
C TYR A 35 2.52 -0.10 -1.70
N VAL A 36 2.12 1.02 -2.28
CA VAL A 36 0.74 1.25 -2.68
C VAL A 36 0.75 1.64 -4.14
N THR A 37 0.12 0.82 -4.97
CA THR A 37 0.09 1.02 -6.42
C THR A 37 -1.34 1.27 -6.86
N PHE A 38 -1.57 2.43 -7.48
CA PHE A 38 -2.85 2.80 -8.10
C PHE A 38 -2.81 2.37 -9.55
N ASN A 39 -3.80 1.58 -9.97
CA ASN A 39 -3.83 0.94 -11.27
C ASN A 39 -5.12 1.28 -12.03
N PHE A 40 -4.98 1.38 -13.35
CA PHE A 40 -6.06 1.34 -14.33
C PHE A 40 -5.81 0.14 -15.23
N SER A 41 -6.67 -0.87 -15.10
CA SER A 41 -6.42 -2.19 -15.69
C SER A 41 -5.02 -2.71 -15.30
N THR A 42 -4.16 -3.03 -16.26
CA THR A 42 -2.79 -3.53 -16.02
C THR A 42 -1.72 -2.44 -15.93
N ASN A 43 -2.09 -1.17 -16.01
CA ASN A 43 -1.12 -0.06 -16.04
C ASN A 43 -1.13 0.71 -14.73
N ILE A 44 0.07 1.09 -14.28
CA ILE A 44 0.29 1.87 -13.06
C ILE A 44 0.06 3.36 -13.35
N LEU A 45 -0.80 4.00 -12.57
CA LEU A 45 -0.93 5.45 -12.55
C LEU A 45 0.07 6.08 -11.58
N TRP A 46 0.11 5.55 -10.37
CA TRP A 46 0.89 6.13 -9.29
C TRP A 46 1.33 5.04 -8.31
N THR A 47 2.55 5.17 -7.81
CA THR A 47 3.07 4.35 -6.73
C THR A 47 3.47 5.25 -5.57
N ALA A 48 3.02 4.89 -4.37
CA ALA A 48 3.49 5.45 -3.12
C ALA A 48 4.29 4.39 -2.36
N VAL A 49 5.34 4.84 -1.67
CA VAL A 49 6.14 4.01 -0.78
C VAL A 49 6.11 4.68 0.59
N LEU A 50 5.77 3.91 1.62
CA LEU A 50 5.62 4.40 2.98
C LEU A 50 6.47 3.55 3.91
N THR A 51 6.96 4.19 4.97
CA THR A 51 7.61 3.54 6.09
C THR A 51 7.17 4.23 7.37
N PRO A 52 7.32 3.63 8.56
CA PRO A 52 7.01 4.31 9.82
C PRO A 52 7.74 5.65 10.00
N ILE A 53 8.94 5.81 9.42
CA ILE A 53 9.72 7.06 9.45
C ILE A 53 9.34 8.06 8.34
N SER A 54 8.70 7.59 7.27
CA SER A 54 8.16 8.39 6.18
C SER A 54 6.72 7.95 5.90
N PRO A 55 5.78 8.28 6.80
CA PRO A 55 4.45 7.68 6.81
C PRO A 55 3.51 8.29 5.78
N THR A 56 3.97 9.26 4.99
CA THR A 56 3.13 9.99 4.04
C THR A 56 3.79 10.05 2.68
N ALA A 57 3.00 9.81 1.65
CA ALA A 57 3.36 10.08 0.26
C ALA A 57 2.30 10.97 -0.38
N THR A 58 2.72 12.08 -0.98
CA THR A 58 1.83 13.01 -1.67
C THR A 58 2.13 13.01 -3.16
N LEU A 59 1.09 12.95 -3.97
CA LEU A 59 1.18 13.05 -5.42
C LEU A 59 1.48 14.51 -5.80
N PRO A 60 2.66 14.83 -6.36
CA PRO A 60 3.09 16.21 -6.56
C PRO A 60 2.39 16.91 -7.74
N ARG A 61 1.85 16.14 -8.69
CA ARG A 61 1.16 16.65 -9.88
C ARG A 61 0.05 15.70 -10.30
N THR A 62 -0.98 16.24 -10.95
CA THR A 62 -2.06 15.43 -11.50
C THR A 62 -1.52 14.42 -12.50
N VAL A 63 -1.96 13.17 -12.39
CA VAL A 63 -1.61 12.08 -13.30
C VAL A 63 -2.87 11.60 -14.01
N TYR A 64 -2.76 11.39 -15.32
CA TYR A 64 -3.83 10.89 -16.17
C TYR A 64 -3.36 9.62 -16.88
N LEU A 65 -4.25 8.63 -17.00
CA LEU A 65 -4.01 7.41 -17.75
C LEU A 65 -5.31 6.87 -18.31
N GLY A 66 -5.49 7.03 -19.62
CA GLY A 66 -6.77 6.73 -20.27
C GLY A 66 -7.90 7.55 -19.64
N PRO A 67 -9.00 6.91 -19.19
CA PRO A 67 -10.13 7.61 -18.60
C PRO A 67 -9.92 8.01 -17.13
N VAL A 68 -8.83 7.56 -16.48
CA VAL A 68 -8.62 7.77 -15.04
C VAL A 68 -7.66 8.92 -14.80
N THR A 69 -8.01 9.79 -13.85
CA THR A 69 -7.17 10.89 -13.37
C THR A 69 -7.03 10.84 -11.85
N ILE A 70 -5.82 10.94 -11.32
CA ILE A 70 -5.57 11.20 -9.89
C ILE A 70 -5.05 12.63 -9.76
N TYR A 71 -5.78 13.46 -9.03
CA TYR A 71 -5.48 14.89 -8.92
C TYR A 71 -4.28 15.17 -8.00
N ALA A 72 -3.51 16.21 -8.33
CA ALA A 72 -2.41 16.68 -7.50
C ALA A 72 -2.85 16.93 -6.04
N GLY A 73 -1.96 16.65 -5.09
CA GLY A 73 -2.27 16.77 -3.67
C GLY A 73 -2.99 15.54 -3.07
N ALA A 74 -3.34 14.54 -3.89
CA ALA A 74 -3.73 13.23 -3.38
C ALA A 74 -2.61 12.65 -2.51
N ARG A 75 -2.99 12.01 -1.40
CA ARG A 75 -2.11 11.62 -0.31
C ARG A 75 -2.41 10.20 0.13
N VAL A 76 -1.35 9.44 0.37
CA VAL A 76 -1.42 8.15 1.05
C VAL A 76 -0.72 8.28 2.40
N ASP A 77 -1.39 7.79 3.44
CA ASP A 77 -0.92 7.82 4.82
C ASP A 77 -0.83 6.42 5.40
N LEU A 78 0.26 6.19 6.12
CA LEU A 78 0.46 5.03 6.97
C LEU A 78 0.04 5.39 8.40
N GLN A 79 -1.00 4.73 8.89
CA GLN A 79 -1.45 4.84 10.27
C GLN A 79 -0.96 3.64 11.07
N ASN A 80 -0.10 3.89 12.07
CA ASN A 80 0.33 2.88 13.02
C ASN A 80 -0.67 2.81 14.19
N LEU A 81 -1.22 1.62 14.43
CA LEU A 81 -2.20 1.35 15.49
C LEU A 81 -1.62 0.48 16.63
N GLY A 82 -0.29 0.37 16.70
CA GLY A 82 0.42 -0.45 17.69
C GLY A 82 0.69 -1.85 17.15
N ASN A 83 -0.34 -2.69 17.01
CA ASN A 83 -0.21 -4.07 16.52
C ASN A 83 -0.55 -4.25 15.03
N SER A 84 -1.03 -3.19 14.38
CA SER A 84 -1.40 -3.20 12.97
C SER A 84 -1.10 -1.87 12.29
N PHE A 85 -1.11 -1.91 10.98
CA PHE A 85 -0.95 -0.76 10.11
C PHE A 85 -2.13 -0.65 9.17
N ASN A 86 -2.69 0.56 9.07
CA ASN A 86 -3.65 0.89 8.02
C ASN A 86 -2.98 1.80 6.99
N ILE A 87 -3.39 1.64 5.74
CA ILE A 87 -3.05 2.56 4.66
C ILE A 87 -4.32 3.34 4.32
N LEU A 88 -4.24 4.65 4.44
CA LEU A 88 -5.36 5.56 4.19
C LEU A 88 -5.08 6.38 2.93
N PHE A 89 -6.09 6.57 2.11
CA PHE A 89 -6.04 7.43 0.94
C PHE A 89 -6.95 8.64 1.11
N SER A 90 -6.42 9.82 0.82
CA SER A 90 -7.18 11.07 0.73
C SER A 90 -6.87 11.74 -0.59
N GLY A 91 -7.89 12.16 -1.34
CA GLY A 91 -7.68 12.79 -2.64
C GLY A 91 -8.92 12.70 -3.51
N THR A 92 -8.78 13.13 -4.76
CA THR A 92 -9.83 12.99 -5.77
C THR A 92 -9.34 12.11 -6.90
N ILE A 93 -10.18 11.19 -7.35
CA ILE A 93 -9.97 10.38 -8.55
C ILE A 93 -11.12 10.65 -9.51
N GLY A 94 -10.79 11.08 -10.73
CA GLY A 94 -11.74 11.22 -11.83
C GLY A 94 -11.76 9.95 -12.69
N ASP A 95 -12.94 9.53 -13.13
CA ASP A 95 -13.14 8.54 -14.18
C ASP A 95 -14.30 8.90 -15.13
N VAL A 96 -14.72 7.96 -15.98
CA VAL A 96 -15.82 8.16 -16.94
C VAL A 96 -17.16 8.58 -16.31
N ASN A 97 -17.37 8.35 -15.01
CA ASN A 97 -18.58 8.73 -14.29
C ASN A 97 -18.42 10.02 -13.48
N GLY A 98 -17.27 10.69 -13.60
CA GLY A 98 -16.96 11.93 -12.90
C GLY A 98 -15.94 11.77 -11.78
N ASN A 99 -15.93 12.73 -10.86
CA ASN A 99 -14.94 12.82 -9.80
C ASN A 99 -15.46 12.20 -8.50
N THR A 100 -14.66 11.31 -7.91
CA THR A 100 -14.90 10.72 -6.59
C THR A 100 -13.88 11.27 -5.60
N ALA A 101 -14.35 11.84 -4.49
CA ALA A 101 -13.51 12.30 -3.40
C ALA A 101 -13.38 11.23 -2.31
N PHE A 102 -12.16 11.02 -1.81
CA PHE A 102 -11.83 10.10 -0.73
C PHE A 102 -11.32 10.90 0.46
N TYR A 103 -11.80 10.53 1.65
CA TYR A 103 -11.48 11.20 2.90
C TYR A 103 -10.93 10.17 3.88
N SER A 104 -9.60 10.02 3.93
CA SER A 104 -8.91 9.02 4.76
C SER A 104 -9.50 7.62 4.62
N SER A 105 -9.84 7.23 3.39
CA SER A 105 -10.44 5.93 3.09
C SER A 105 -9.40 4.83 3.28
N ASN A 106 -9.71 3.79 4.05
CA ASN A 106 -8.81 2.67 4.26
C ASN A 106 -8.71 1.84 2.96
N ILE A 107 -7.49 1.65 2.47
CA ILE A 107 -7.18 0.93 1.23
C ILE A 107 -6.28 -0.29 1.44
N GLY A 108 -5.97 -0.64 2.69
CA GLY A 108 -5.20 -1.82 3.08
C GLY A 108 -4.96 -1.88 4.60
N SER A 109 -5.01 -3.08 5.18
CA SER A 109 -4.88 -3.28 6.62
C SER A 109 -3.99 -4.49 6.94
N PHE A 110 -2.88 -4.27 7.63
CA PHE A 110 -1.84 -5.29 7.86
C PHE A 110 -1.60 -5.50 9.35
N GLN A 111 -1.71 -6.74 9.81
CA GLN A 111 -1.36 -7.13 11.18
C GLN A 111 0.14 -7.40 11.28
N GLN A 112 0.82 -6.83 12.28
CA GLN A 112 2.24 -7.10 12.53
C GLN A 112 2.48 -8.55 12.97
N GLY A 113 1.59 -9.09 13.82
CA GLY A 113 1.72 -10.43 14.40
C GLY A 113 1.46 -11.60 13.45
N ALA A 114 1.13 -11.35 12.17
CA ALA A 114 0.88 -12.41 11.20
C ALA A 114 2.14 -12.99 10.55
N PHE A 115 3.31 -12.52 10.98
CA PHE A 115 4.61 -12.94 10.47
C PHE A 115 5.42 -13.47 11.64
N GLU A 116 5.09 -14.69 12.08
CA GLU A 116 6.04 -15.45 12.87
C GLU A 116 7.31 -15.59 12.02
N GLU A 117 8.44 -15.15 12.59
CA GLU A 117 9.75 -15.47 12.04
C GLU A 117 9.78 -16.99 11.88
N VAL A 118 9.92 -17.47 10.64
CA VAL A 118 10.06 -18.91 10.41
C VAL A 118 11.37 -19.31 11.08
N ALA A 119 11.29 -19.84 12.29
CA ALA A 119 12.42 -20.42 12.98
C ALA A 119 12.87 -21.62 12.15
N TYR A 120 13.93 -21.43 11.36
CA TYR A 120 14.57 -22.54 10.69
C TYR A 120 15.03 -23.52 11.75
N ASN A 121 14.51 -24.74 11.67
CA ASN A 121 14.86 -25.93 12.45
C ASN A 121 16.14 -25.71 13.25
N GLN A 122 16.00 -25.54 14.57
CA GLN A 122 17.12 -25.87 15.46
C GLN A 122 17.50 -27.29 15.07
N ALA A 123 18.67 -27.46 14.45
CA ALA A 123 19.23 -28.78 14.26
C ALA A 123 19.27 -29.41 15.66
N GLU A 124 18.39 -30.36 15.94
CA GLU A 124 18.50 -31.17 17.15
C GLU A 124 19.86 -31.86 17.06
N PRO A 125 20.81 -31.58 17.98
CA PRO A 125 22.02 -32.35 18.04
C PRO A 125 21.74 -33.62 18.83
N ALA A 126 21.72 -34.75 18.16
CA ALA A 126 22.19 -36.04 18.68
C ALA A 126 22.50 -37.00 17.54
#